data_AF-A0A7J2PYM6-F1
#
_entry.id   AF-A0A7J2PYM6-F1
#
_cell.length_a   1.000
_cell.length_b   1.000
_cell.length_c   1.000
_cell.angle_alpha   90.00
_cell.angle_beta   90.00
_cell.angle_gamma   90.00
#
_symmetry.space_group_name_H-M   'P 1'
#
loop_
_entity.id
_entity.type
_entity.pdbx_description
1 polymer ?
#
loop_
_entity_poly.entity_id
_entity_poly.type
_entity_poly.pdbx_seq_one_letter_code
_entity_poly.pdbx_strand_id
1 'polypeptide(L)'
;MAESLKIDPSNIVYLVGSADFKNIGEITRRPNLHDSPAVRESSRLALEQAGLTIDDIDKFDFYSCFPSMVQIIIKELGIKMDDPRNLTITGGLPFHGGPLSAYSLQAVAQAVSLIRKNPPLNVMVLANGGYNSGESVGIYSSEPGKIPWVIRDDSKVQQAILEEALPDPVEKADGNLTINAYTILYSRTGGIKRGIFIGTLKDGSRTIAITREGLPILSTLEKNEFVGRTFKVEYDPELDRNILDIV
;
A
#
# COMPACT_ATOMS: atom_id res chain seq x y z
N MET A 1 -25.70 18.95 17.01
CA MET A 1 -25.47 17.94 18.08
C MET A 1 -24.36 18.36 19.04
N ALA A 2 -23.17 18.77 18.59
CA ALA A 2 -22.12 19.27 19.49
C ALA A 2 -22.54 20.52 20.28
N GLU A 3 -23.16 21.50 19.60
CA GLU A 3 -23.69 22.72 20.23
C GLU A 3 -24.76 22.43 21.29
N SER A 4 -25.70 21.53 20.99
CA SER A 4 -26.75 21.13 21.93
C SER A 4 -26.20 20.43 23.18
N LEU A 5 -25.02 19.82 23.07
CA LEU A 5 -24.30 19.18 24.17
C LEU A 5 -23.28 20.13 24.86
N LYS A 6 -23.20 21.39 24.41
CA LYS A 6 -22.26 22.41 24.94
C LYS A 6 -20.80 21.96 24.93
N ILE A 7 -20.40 21.22 23.90
CA ILE A 7 -18.98 20.89 23.68
C ILE A 7 -18.23 22.18 23.35
N ASP A 8 -17.15 22.44 24.07
CA ASP A 8 -16.26 23.58 23.78
C ASP A 8 -15.77 23.49 22.33
N PRO A 9 -15.96 24.54 21.50
CA PRO A 9 -15.52 24.56 20.11
C PRO A 9 -14.04 24.21 19.93
N SER A 10 -13.17 24.52 20.89
CA SER A 10 -11.75 24.17 20.85
C SER A 10 -11.48 22.66 20.91
N ASN A 11 -12.47 21.86 21.32
CA ASN A 11 -12.41 20.40 21.27
C ASN A 11 -12.93 19.81 19.96
N ILE A 12 -13.47 20.62 19.05
CA ILE A 12 -14.01 20.14 17.79
C ILE A 12 -12.88 20.08 16.76
N VAL A 13 -12.75 18.93 16.11
CA VAL A 13 -11.85 18.71 14.97
C VAL A 13 -12.71 18.14 13.85
N TYR A 14 -12.56 18.68 12.66
CA TYR A 14 -13.36 18.33 11.50
C TYR A 14 -12.60 17.35 10.63
N LEU A 15 -13.31 16.34 10.11
CA LEU A 15 -12.88 15.61 8.92
C LEU A 15 -13.25 16.48 7.72
N VAL A 16 -12.27 17.09 7.09
CA VAL A 16 -12.48 18.07 6.00
C VAL A 16 -12.40 17.43 4.62
N GLY A 17 -11.78 16.26 4.52
CA GLY A 17 -11.79 15.46 3.30
C GLY A 17 -11.51 14.00 3.59
N SER A 18 -12.15 13.10 2.85
CA SER A 18 -11.86 11.67 2.91
C SER A 18 -12.14 10.98 1.58
N ALA A 19 -11.53 9.82 1.38
CA ALA A 19 -11.87 8.92 0.28
C ALA A 19 -11.34 7.51 0.57
N ASP A 20 -11.99 6.52 -0.02
CA ASP A 20 -11.70 5.10 0.16
C ASP A 20 -11.65 4.40 -1.19
N PHE A 21 -10.58 3.65 -1.46
CA PHE A 21 -10.45 2.87 -2.69
C PHE A 21 -9.78 1.53 -2.44
N LYS A 22 -9.99 0.61 -3.37
CA LYS A 22 -9.32 -0.70 -3.41
C LYS A 22 -8.47 -0.80 -4.66
N ASN A 23 -7.28 -1.34 -4.48
CA ASN A 23 -6.49 -1.85 -5.60
C ASN A 23 -7.03 -3.22 -6.03
N ILE A 24 -6.55 -3.70 -7.18
CA ILE A 24 -6.77 -5.07 -7.61
C ILE A 24 -6.26 -6.01 -6.52
N GLY A 25 -7.18 -6.82 -5.97
CA GLY A 25 -6.91 -7.67 -4.82
C GLY A 25 -5.88 -8.74 -5.13
N GLU A 26 -5.93 -9.35 -6.30
CA GLU A 26 -5.01 -10.41 -6.69
C GLU A 26 -3.67 -9.81 -7.17
N ILE A 27 -2.59 -10.05 -6.43
CA ILE A 27 -1.24 -9.52 -6.76
C ILE A 27 -0.81 -9.93 -8.17
N THR A 28 -1.14 -11.15 -8.58
CA THR A 28 -0.86 -11.70 -9.92
C THR A 28 -1.55 -10.93 -11.04
N ARG A 29 -2.62 -10.20 -10.73
CA ARG A 29 -3.40 -9.46 -11.72
C ARG A 29 -3.11 -7.96 -11.71
N ARG A 30 -2.24 -7.47 -10.84
CA ARG A 30 -1.86 -6.04 -10.82
C ARG A 30 -0.93 -5.71 -12.01
N PRO A 31 -1.18 -4.67 -12.81
CA PRO A 31 -0.24 -4.24 -13.85
C PRO A 31 1.17 -4.05 -13.32
N ASN A 32 1.32 -3.29 -12.24
CA ASN A 32 2.57 -3.10 -11.52
C ASN A 32 2.45 -3.61 -10.08
N LEU A 33 3.58 -4.03 -9.51
CA LEU A 33 3.65 -4.53 -8.14
C LEU A 33 4.04 -3.46 -7.11
N HIS A 34 4.35 -2.25 -7.58
CA HIS A 34 5.04 -1.19 -6.82
C HIS A 34 4.34 0.18 -6.93
N ASP A 35 3.06 0.20 -7.33
CA ASP A 35 2.20 1.38 -7.36
C ASP A 35 0.93 1.16 -6.54
N SER A 36 0.17 2.24 -6.35
CA SER A 36 -1.14 2.19 -5.71
C SER A 36 -2.07 3.25 -6.28
N PRO A 37 -2.81 2.91 -7.36
CA PRO A 37 -3.89 3.76 -7.86
C PRO A 37 -4.91 4.13 -6.76
N ALA A 38 -5.18 3.22 -5.82
CA ALA A 38 -6.06 3.50 -4.68
C ALA A 38 -5.51 4.62 -3.77
N VAL A 39 -4.21 4.62 -3.44
CA VAL A 39 -3.59 5.74 -2.69
C VAL A 39 -3.70 7.04 -3.49
N ARG A 40 -3.39 7.00 -4.80
CA ARG A 40 -3.43 8.18 -5.67
C ARG A 40 -4.81 8.83 -5.70
N GLU A 41 -5.84 8.04 -6.01
CA GLU A 41 -7.20 8.55 -6.17
C GLU A 41 -7.84 8.91 -4.83
N SER A 42 -7.60 8.14 -3.76
CA SER A 42 -8.08 8.51 -2.42
C SER A 42 -7.49 9.83 -1.96
N SER A 43 -6.18 10.02 -2.15
CA SER A 43 -5.50 11.25 -1.74
C SER A 43 -5.98 12.45 -2.56
N ARG A 44 -6.09 12.30 -3.89
CA ARG A 44 -6.59 13.35 -4.78
C ARG A 44 -7.99 13.79 -4.39
N LEU A 45 -8.93 12.86 -4.22
CA LEU A 45 -10.33 13.16 -3.90
C LEU A 45 -10.52 13.69 -2.47
N ALA A 46 -9.73 13.21 -1.50
CA ALA A 46 -9.75 13.76 -0.15
C ALA A 46 -9.24 15.21 -0.14
N LEU A 47 -8.15 15.52 -0.85
CA LEU A 47 -7.61 16.87 -0.99
C LEU A 47 -8.61 17.81 -1.70
N GLU A 48 -9.21 17.34 -2.80
CA GLU A 48 -10.25 18.09 -3.52
C GLU A 48 -11.47 18.40 -2.63
N GLN A 49 -11.93 17.43 -1.83
CA GLN A 49 -13.05 17.65 -0.90
C GLN A 49 -12.69 18.63 0.22
N ALA A 50 -11.44 18.61 0.69
CA ALA A 50 -10.94 19.58 1.67
C ALA A 50 -10.74 20.98 1.06
N GLY A 51 -10.66 21.09 -0.27
CA GLY A 51 -10.27 22.32 -0.96
C GLY A 51 -8.80 22.67 -0.69
N LEU A 52 -7.95 21.65 -0.56
CA LEU A 52 -6.53 21.76 -0.25
C LEU A 52 -5.69 21.11 -1.35
N THR A 53 -4.42 21.48 -1.38
CA THR A 53 -3.37 20.80 -2.12
C THR A 53 -2.46 20.05 -1.17
N ILE A 54 -1.58 19.18 -1.69
CA ILE A 54 -0.61 18.47 -0.85
C ILE A 54 0.31 19.43 -0.09
N ASP A 55 0.58 20.61 -0.62
CA ASP A 55 1.44 21.63 0.00
C ASP A 55 0.76 22.31 1.22
N ASP A 56 -0.57 22.23 1.31
CA ASP A 56 -1.34 22.76 2.45
C ASP A 56 -1.40 21.80 3.65
N ILE A 57 -0.83 20.59 3.52
CA ILE A 57 -0.78 19.60 4.60
C ILE A 57 0.45 19.81 5.49
N ASP A 58 0.23 20.03 6.79
CA ASP A 58 1.32 20.30 7.72
C ASP A 58 1.97 19.04 8.30
N LYS A 59 1.17 17.97 8.46
CA LYS A 59 1.60 16.72 9.11
C LYS A 59 0.98 15.51 8.42
N PHE A 60 1.73 14.43 8.38
CA PHE A 60 1.29 13.14 7.85
C PHE A 60 1.31 12.06 8.92
N ASP A 61 0.40 11.10 8.79
CA ASP A 61 0.62 9.74 9.27
C ASP A 61 0.38 8.75 8.14
N PHE A 62 1.46 8.16 7.63
CA PHE A 62 1.41 7.10 6.63
C PHE A 62 1.45 5.73 7.31
N TYR A 63 0.47 4.89 7.00
CA TYR A 63 0.50 3.48 7.40
C TYR A 63 1.79 2.80 6.94
N SER A 64 2.48 2.15 7.88
CA SER A 64 3.91 1.84 7.72
C SER A 64 4.30 0.43 8.19
N CYS A 65 3.43 -0.57 7.98
CA CYS A 65 3.75 -1.97 8.33
C CYS A 65 5.04 -2.49 7.69
N PHE A 66 5.34 -2.02 6.48
CA PHE A 66 6.59 -2.26 5.76
C PHE A 66 7.05 -0.98 5.07
N PRO A 67 8.38 -0.80 4.86
CA PRO A 67 8.92 0.37 4.17
C PRO A 67 8.37 0.58 2.76
N SER A 68 8.03 -0.50 2.05
CA SER A 68 7.46 -0.43 0.69
C SER A 68 6.18 0.37 0.63
N MET A 69 5.30 0.26 1.63
CA MET A 69 4.05 1.02 1.65
C MET A 69 4.29 2.52 1.77
N VAL A 70 5.23 2.92 2.64
CA VAL A 70 5.62 4.33 2.81
C VAL A 70 6.19 4.88 1.49
N GLN A 71 7.05 4.12 0.82
CA GLN A 71 7.63 4.52 -0.48
C GLN A 71 6.57 4.65 -1.58
N ILE A 72 5.61 3.73 -1.62
CA ILE A 72 4.47 3.80 -2.54
C ILE A 72 3.67 5.08 -2.25
N ILE A 73 3.33 5.37 -0.99
CA ILE A 73 2.58 6.58 -0.62
C ILE A 73 3.31 7.84 -1.07
N ILE A 74 4.61 7.99 -0.74
CA ILE A 74 5.41 9.15 -1.18
C ILE A 74 5.34 9.33 -2.71
N LYS A 75 5.52 8.24 -3.46
CA LYS A 75 5.47 8.25 -4.93
C LYS A 75 4.10 8.68 -5.44
N GLU A 76 3.02 8.10 -4.92
CA GLU A 76 1.65 8.36 -5.38
C GLU A 76 1.14 9.75 -5.02
N LEU A 77 1.58 10.32 -3.89
CA LEU A 77 1.28 11.69 -3.49
C LEU A 77 2.18 12.73 -4.18
N GLY A 78 3.23 12.29 -4.89
CA GLY A 78 4.20 13.19 -5.51
C GLY A 78 5.05 13.98 -4.49
N ILE A 79 5.20 13.45 -3.28
CA ILE A 79 6.02 14.07 -2.23
C ILE A 79 7.49 13.98 -2.65
N LYS A 80 8.21 15.10 -2.53
CA LYS A 80 9.62 15.17 -2.91
C LYS A 80 10.49 14.45 -1.88
N MET A 81 11.61 13.91 -2.34
CA MET A 81 12.56 13.19 -1.47
C MET A 81 13.18 14.08 -0.37
N ASP A 82 13.23 15.39 -0.60
CA ASP A 82 13.75 16.40 0.32
C ASP A 82 12.64 17.13 1.11
N ASP A 83 11.41 16.63 1.07
CA ASP A 83 10.31 17.19 1.86
C ASP A 83 10.65 17.17 3.35
N PRO A 84 10.63 18.33 4.04
CA PRO A 84 11.03 18.40 5.44
C PRO A 84 9.97 17.88 6.41
N ARG A 85 8.76 17.58 5.94
CA ARG A 85 7.65 17.12 6.79
C ARG A 85 7.89 15.68 7.21
N ASN A 86 7.67 15.40 8.49
CA ASN A 86 7.68 14.03 8.99
C ASN A 86 6.52 13.22 8.37
N LEU A 87 6.81 11.97 8.00
CA LEU A 87 5.85 11.05 7.40
C LEU A 87 4.96 10.33 8.43
N THR A 88 5.18 10.58 9.72
CA THR A 88 4.41 10.02 10.82
C THR A 88 4.33 11.00 11.97
N ILE A 89 3.18 11.00 12.64
CA ILE A 89 2.93 11.67 13.92
C ILE A 89 2.84 10.66 15.08
N THR A 90 2.79 9.36 14.78
CA THR A 90 2.73 8.26 15.76
C THR A 90 4.06 7.56 15.99
N GLY A 91 5.00 7.66 15.05
CA GLY A 91 6.30 6.97 15.08
C GLY A 91 6.37 5.72 14.20
N GLY A 92 5.30 5.39 13.48
CA GLY A 92 5.26 4.25 12.55
C GLY A 92 4.93 2.91 13.21
N LEU A 93 4.26 2.02 12.48
CA LEU A 93 3.71 0.77 13.00
C LEU A 93 4.75 -0.15 13.68
N PRO A 94 5.97 -0.35 13.12
CA PRO A 94 6.96 -1.24 13.72
C PRO A 94 7.49 -0.78 15.08
N PHE A 95 7.44 0.53 15.37
CA PHE A 95 8.04 1.14 16.57
C PHE A 95 6.99 1.58 17.59
N HIS A 96 5.84 2.06 17.13
CA HIS A 96 4.75 2.51 17.99
C HIS A 96 4.14 1.34 18.77
N GLY A 97 4.07 0.16 18.15
CA GLY A 97 3.32 -0.97 18.69
C GLY A 97 1.82 -0.73 18.54
N GLY A 98 1.20 -1.34 17.53
CA GLY A 98 -0.23 -1.25 17.30
C GLY A 98 -0.74 -2.56 16.70
N PRO A 99 -1.84 -3.15 17.23
CA PRO A 99 -2.37 -4.40 16.69
C PRO A 99 -3.01 -4.15 15.33
N LEU A 100 -2.31 -4.50 14.25
CA LEU A 100 -2.80 -4.62 12.87
C LEU A 100 -3.73 -3.47 12.45
N SER A 101 -5.05 -3.70 12.52
CA SER A 101 -6.10 -2.80 12.05
C SER A 101 -6.32 -1.56 12.93
N ALA A 102 -5.85 -1.54 14.18
CA ALA A 102 -6.09 -0.44 15.10
C ALA A 102 -5.04 0.69 15.03
N TYR A 103 -3.96 0.52 14.26
CA TYR A 103 -2.89 1.52 14.16
C TYR A 103 -3.42 2.88 13.67
N SER A 104 -4.17 2.92 12.56
CA SER A 104 -4.65 4.18 12.00
C SER A 104 -5.65 4.90 12.90
N LEU A 105 -6.35 4.18 13.77
CA LEU A 105 -7.18 4.81 14.80
C LEU A 105 -6.33 5.62 15.79
N GLN A 106 -5.16 5.12 16.19
CA GLN A 106 -4.21 5.86 17.01
C GLN A 106 -3.65 7.08 16.27
N ALA A 107 -3.41 6.96 14.96
CA ALA A 107 -3.01 8.09 14.13
C ALA A 107 -4.08 9.20 14.10
N VAL A 108 -5.36 8.84 13.96
CA VAL A 108 -6.47 9.80 14.03
C VAL A 108 -6.55 10.45 15.41
N ALA A 109 -6.45 9.67 16.49
CA ALA A 109 -6.45 10.22 17.85
C ALA A 109 -5.28 11.19 18.09
N GLN A 110 -4.09 10.87 17.56
CA GLN A 110 -2.92 11.74 17.62
C GLN A 110 -3.10 12.99 16.77
N ALA A 111 -3.69 12.89 15.58
CA ALA A 111 -4.03 14.04 14.72
C ALA A 111 -4.94 15.01 15.47
N VAL A 112 -6.02 14.51 16.07
CA VAL A 112 -6.94 15.31 16.90
C VAL A 112 -6.21 16.00 18.06
N SER A 113 -5.34 15.27 18.77
CA SER A 113 -4.54 15.82 19.87
C SER A 113 -3.60 16.95 19.41
N LEU A 114 -2.94 16.79 18.25
CA LEU A 114 -2.05 17.80 17.67
C LEU A 114 -2.81 19.05 17.24
N ILE A 115 -3.92 18.87 16.52
CA ILE A 115 -4.76 19.99 16.04
C ILE A 115 -5.29 20.79 17.22
N ARG A 116 -5.80 20.15 18.28
CA ARG A 116 -6.27 20.88 19.47
C ARG A 116 -5.17 21.69 20.17
N LYS A 117 -3.91 21.24 20.11
CA LYS A 117 -2.75 21.96 20.66
C LYS A 117 -2.25 23.08 19.75
N ASN A 118 -2.43 22.94 18.45
CA ASN A 118 -2.04 23.91 17.44
C ASN A 118 -3.13 23.95 16.33
N PRO A 119 -4.20 24.73 16.53
CA PRO A 119 -5.40 24.70 15.68
C PRO A 119 -5.16 24.81 14.16
N PRO A 120 -4.25 25.69 13.68
CA PRO A 120 -4.07 25.89 12.24
C PRO A 120 -3.54 24.68 11.45
N LEU A 121 -3.26 23.53 12.07
CA LEU A 121 -2.72 22.35 11.40
C LEU A 121 -3.76 21.63 10.54
N ASN A 122 -3.38 21.30 9.31
CA ASN A 122 -4.01 20.27 8.49
C ASN A 122 -3.21 18.97 8.60
N VAL A 123 -3.87 17.91 9.06
CA VAL A 123 -3.22 16.60 9.28
C VAL A 123 -3.85 15.55 8.37
N MET A 124 -3.04 14.92 7.53
CA MET A 124 -3.48 13.84 6.65
C MET A 124 -3.06 12.48 7.23
N VAL A 125 -4.04 11.60 7.42
CA VAL A 125 -3.83 10.21 7.86
C VAL A 125 -4.18 9.29 6.70
N LEU A 126 -3.28 8.37 6.36
CA LEU A 126 -3.50 7.35 5.34
C LEU A 126 -3.42 5.96 5.96
N ALA A 127 -4.50 5.20 5.83
CA ALA A 127 -4.63 3.85 6.33
C ALA A 127 -4.58 2.83 5.17
N ASN A 128 -3.69 1.85 5.28
CA ASN A 128 -3.60 0.72 4.35
C ASN A 128 -4.19 -0.55 4.97
N GLY A 129 -4.92 -1.31 4.16
CA GLY A 129 -5.46 -2.63 4.45
C GLY A 129 -4.82 -3.73 3.59
N GLY A 130 -4.51 -4.86 4.23
CA GLY A 130 -3.91 -6.00 3.57
C GLY A 130 -2.51 -5.68 3.02
N TYR A 131 -2.25 -6.08 1.79
CA TYR A 131 -0.99 -5.89 1.08
C TYR A 131 -1.12 -4.80 0.01
N ASN A 132 -1.44 -3.56 0.40
CA ASN A 132 -1.78 -2.46 -0.52
C ASN A 132 -3.06 -2.80 -1.32
N SER A 133 -4.10 -3.27 -0.62
CA SER A 133 -5.35 -3.76 -1.23
C SER A 133 -6.54 -2.84 -0.99
N GLY A 134 -6.50 -2.04 0.07
CA GLY A 134 -7.56 -1.09 0.41
C GLY A 134 -6.94 0.10 1.13
N GLU A 135 -7.29 1.29 0.69
CA GLU A 135 -6.68 2.54 1.12
C GLU A 135 -7.77 3.52 1.54
N SER A 136 -7.59 4.11 2.72
CA SER A 136 -8.48 5.12 3.26
C SER A 136 -7.67 6.35 3.65
N VAL A 137 -8.09 7.52 3.17
CA VAL A 137 -7.48 8.80 3.48
C VAL A 137 -8.46 9.65 4.29
N GLY A 138 -7.96 10.29 5.34
CA GLY A 138 -8.68 11.33 6.08
C GLY A 138 -7.82 12.56 6.30
N ILE A 139 -8.37 13.74 6.07
CA ILE A 139 -7.73 15.04 6.33
C ILE A 139 -8.50 15.72 7.46
N TYR A 140 -7.78 16.12 8.50
CA TYR A 140 -8.33 16.68 9.72
C TYR A 140 -7.85 18.12 9.94
N SER A 141 -8.74 19.00 10.39
CA SER A 141 -8.44 20.42 10.66
C SER A 141 -9.27 20.98 11.84
N SER A 142 -8.86 22.10 12.43
CA SER A 142 -9.64 22.79 13.47
C SER A 142 -10.82 23.57 12.91
N GLU A 143 -10.76 23.94 11.63
CA GLU A 143 -11.80 24.69 10.95
C GLU A 143 -12.63 23.74 10.07
N PRO A 144 -13.93 24.03 9.86
CA PRO A 144 -14.69 23.34 8.85
C PRO A 144 -14.04 23.53 7.46
N GLY A 145 -14.11 22.51 6.61
CA GLY A 145 -13.61 22.59 5.25
C GLY A 145 -14.24 23.76 4.48
N LYS A 146 -13.48 24.37 3.57
CA LYS A 146 -13.97 25.49 2.74
C LYS A 146 -15.10 25.07 1.80
N ILE A 147 -15.18 23.77 1.51
CA ILE A 147 -16.19 23.15 0.67
C ILE A 147 -17.16 22.39 1.58
N PRO A 148 -18.49 22.56 1.42
CA PRO A 148 -19.47 21.80 2.17
C PRO A 148 -19.27 20.29 1.98
N TRP A 149 -19.46 19.52 3.05
CA TRP A 149 -19.34 18.06 2.97
C TRP A 149 -20.41 17.48 2.03
N VAL A 150 -19.96 16.72 1.04
CA VAL A 150 -20.82 15.99 0.11
C VAL A 150 -20.48 14.50 0.18
N ILE A 151 -21.52 13.66 0.20
CA ILE A 151 -21.36 12.22 -0.01
C ILE A 151 -21.15 12.01 -1.51
N ARG A 152 -19.95 11.60 -1.90
CA ARG A 152 -19.60 11.36 -3.30
C ARG A 152 -19.96 9.93 -3.72
N ASP A 153 -20.30 9.79 -5.01
CA ASP A 153 -20.30 8.50 -5.69
C ASP A 153 -18.99 8.35 -6.47
N ASP A 154 -18.03 7.66 -5.83
CA ASP A 154 -16.70 7.42 -6.38
C ASP A 154 -16.63 6.07 -7.16
N SER A 155 -17.78 5.43 -7.44
CA SER A 155 -17.85 4.09 -8.04
C SER A 155 -17.17 3.97 -9.40
N LYS A 156 -17.27 5.00 -10.25
CA LYS A 156 -16.62 5.03 -11.57
C LYS A 156 -15.09 5.04 -11.45
N VAL A 157 -14.55 5.78 -10.49
CA VAL A 157 -13.10 5.82 -10.23
C VAL A 157 -12.63 4.48 -9.69
N GLN A 158 -13.41 3.89 -8.77
CA GLN A 158 -13.13 2.55 -8.26
C GLN A 158 -13.15 1.50 -9.38
N GLN A 159 -14.13 1.57 -10.28
CA GLN A 159 -14.23 0.66 -11.42
C GLN A 159 -13.04 0.81 -12.37
N ALA A 160 -12.64 2.04 -12.70
CA ALA A 160 -11.47 2.29 -13.55
C ALA A 160 -10.19 1.66 -12.98
N ILE A 161 -9.97 1.72 -11.66
CA ILE A 161 -8.82 1.05 -11.00
C ILE A 161 -8.87 -0.48 -11.21
N LEU A 162 -10.05 -1.08 -11.13
CA LEU A 162 -10.22 -2.53 -11.20
C LEU A 162 -10.22 -3.07 -12.63
N GLU A 163 -10.63 -2.27 -13.60
CA GLU A 163 -10.64 -2.62 -15.03
C GLU A 163 -9.22 -2.78 -15.61
N GLU A 164 -8.21 -2.18 -14.98
CA GLU A 164 -6.79 -2.38 -15.32
C GLU A 164 -6.25 -3.76 -14.90
N ALA A 165 -7.08 -4.65 -14.35
CA ALA A 165 -6.63 -5.98 -13.97
C ALA A 165 -6.12 -6.78 -15.17
N LEU A 166 -4.92 -7.34 -15.04
CA LEU A 166 -4.39 -8.31 -15.98
C LEU A 166 -5.27 -9.59 -15.99
N PRO A 167 -5.21 -10.38 -17.07
CA PRO A 167 -5.85 -11.69 -17.11
C PRO A 167 -5.41 -12.60 -15.97
N ASP A 168 -6.19 -13.65 -15.72
CA ASP A 168 -5.88 -14.64 -14.69
C ASP A 168 -4.50 -15.28 -14.94
N PRO A 169 -3.75 -15.56 -13.85
CA PRO A 169 -2.43 -16.15 -14.00
C PRO A 169 -2.50 -17.59 -14.52
N VAL A 170 -1.46 -18.00 -15.24
CA VAL A 170 -1.30 -19.39 -15.68
C VAL A 170 -0.98 -20.27 -14.47
N GLU A 171 -1.92 -21.14 -14.09
CA GLU A 171 -1.76 -22.04 -12.95
C GLU A 171 -0.72 -23.14 -13.19
N LYS A 172 -0.69 -23.70 -14.40
CA LYS A 172 0.22 -24.78 -14.82
C LYS A 172 1.12 -24.28 -15.93
N ALA A 173 2.20 -23.63 -15.56
CA ALA A 173 3.11 -22.97 -16.48
C ALA A 173 4.15 -23.94 -17.03
N ASP A 174 4.45 -23.81 -18.32
CA ASP A 174 5.57 -24.47 -18.98
C ASP A 174 6.19 -23.47 -19.97
N GLY A 175 7.51 -23.26 -19.87
CA GLY A 175 8.25 -22.42 -20.78
C GLY A 175 9.27 -21.50 -20.09
N ASN A 176 9.42 -20.29 -20.62
CA ASN A 176 10.39 -19.31 -20.13
C ASN A 176 9.67 -18.19 -19.36
N LEU A 177 10.07 -17.98 -18.11
CA LEU A 177 9.53 -17.00 -17.19
C LEU A 177 10.54 -15.86 -16.98
N THR A 178 10.15 -14.63 -17.28
CA THR A 178 10.92 -13.43 -16.94
C THR A 178 10.48 -12.92 -15.58
N ILE A 179 11.40 -12.80 -14.63
CA ILE A 179 11.08 -12.48 -13.23
C ILE A 179 10.72 -11.00 -13.09
N ASN A 180 9.54 -10.73 -12.52
CA ASN A 180 9.10 -9.37 -12.20
C ASN A 180 9.46 -8.97 -10.77
N ALA A 181 9.31 -9.89 -9.82
CA ALA A 181 9.70 -9.73 -8.42
C ALA A 181 9.87 -11.10 -7.76
N TYR A 182 10.54 -11.14 -6.61
CA TYR A 182 10.68 -12.36 -5.83
C TYR A 182 10.88 -12.05 -4.35
N THR A 183 10.70 -13.08 -3.53
CA THR A 183 11.07 -13.06 -2.11
C THR A 183 11.72 -14.38 -1.72
N ILE A 184 12.55 -14.35 -0.68
CA ILE A 184 13.20 -15.53 -0.12
C ILE A 184 12.53 -15.83 1.20
N LEU A 185 11.95 -17.02 1.31
CA LEU A 185 11.37 -17.51 2.54
C LEU A 185 12.45 -18.17 3.40
N TYR A 186 12.63 -17.66 4.61
CA TYR A 186 13.54 -18.21 5.61
C TYR A 186 12.80 -19.07 6.63
N SER A 187 13.50 -20.07 7.18
CA SER A 187 13.06 -20.82 8.34
C SER A 187 13.20 -19.97 9.62
N ARG A 188 12.58 -20.42 10.71
CA ARG A 188 12.72 -19.78 12.03
C ARG A 188 14.16 -19.80 12.57
N THR A 189 15.00 -20.69 12.04
CA THR A 189 16.43 -20.80 12.40
C THR A 189 17.34 -20.04 11.44
N GLY A 190 16.79 -19.29 10.48
CA GLY A 190 17.53 -18.46 9.53
C GLY A 190 18.02 -19.19 8.28
N GLY A 191 17.72 -20.47 8.11
CA GLY A 191 18.06 -21.20 6.88
C GLY A 191 17.10 -20.86 5.75
N ILE A 192 17.61 -20.70 4.52
CA ILE A 192 16.75 -20.47 3.35
C ILE A 192 15.89 -21.71 3.11
N LYS A 193 14.57 -21.52 3.04
CA LYS A 193 13.61 -22.58 2.74
C LYS A 193 13.30 -22.65 1.25
N ARG A 194 13.03 -21.50 0.61
CA ARG A 194 12.53 -21.43 -0.77
C ARG A 194 12.54 -20.00 -1.31
N GLY A 195 12.76 -19.82 -2.61
CA GLY A 195 12.41 -18.58 -3.31
C GLY A 195 11.01 -18.66 -3.90
N ILE A 196 10.25 -17.56 -3.81
CA ILE A 196 8.92 -17.40 -4.40
C ILE A 196 9.01 -16.27 -5.42
N PHE A 197 8.64 -16.57 -6.66
CA PHE A 197 8.83 -15.70 -7.81
C PHE A 197 7.50 -15.40 -8.46
N ILE A 198 7.33 -14.17 -8.90
CA ILE A 198 6.26 -13.75 -9.79
C ILE A 198 6.90 -13.27 -11.08
N GLY A 199 6.42 -13.79 -12.21
CA GLY A 199 7.04 -13.53 -13.51
C GLY A 199 6.06 -13.56 -14.65
N THR A 200 6.52 -13.05 -15.79
CA THR A 200 5.76 -12.96 -17.04
C THR A 200 6.29 -13.96 -18.06
N LEU A 201 5.40 -14.76 -18.64
CA LEU A 201 5.67 -15.68 -19.73
C LEU A 201 5.83 -14.91 -21.06
N LYS A 202 6.31 -15.60 -22.11
CA LYS A 202 6.54 -14.97 -23.43
C LYS A 202 5.28 -14.37 -24.06
N ASP A 203 4.10 -14.93 -23.77
CA ASP A 203 2.82 -14.44 -24.25
C ASP A 203 2.25 -13.27 -23.43
N GLY A 204 2.99 -12.79 -22.41
CA GLY A 204 2.58 -11.70 -21.53
C GLY A 204 1.74 -12.15 -20.34
N SER A 205 1.36 -13.42 -20.25
CA SER A 205 0.62 -13.94 -19.10
C SER A 205 1.51 -14.04 -17.85
N ARG A 206 0.91 -13.93 -16.67
CA ARG A 206 1.65 -13.98 -15.39
C ARG A 206 1.54 -15.35 -14.74
N THR A 207 2.55 -15.76 -14.00
CA THR A 207 2.46 -16.91 -13.09
C THR A 207 3.30 -16.70 -11.83
N ILE A 208 3.07 -17.55 -10.84
CA ILE A 208 3.91 -17.69 -9.65
C ILE A 208 4.66 -19.02 -9.76
N ALA A 209 5.96 -18.98 -9.46
CA ALA A 209 6.82 -20.16 -9.41
C ALA A 209 7.66 -20.19 -8.13
N ILE A 210 8.16 -21.36 -7.79
CA ILE A 210 8.99 -21.58 -6.60
C ILE A 210 10.27 -22.34 -6.95
N THR A 211 11.29 -22.23 -6.11
CA THR A 211 12.46 -23.13 -6.18
C THR A 211 12.16 -24.48 -5.51
N ARG A 212 12.79 -25.57 -5.97
CA ARG A 212 12.84 -26.84 -5.23
C ARG A 212 13.63 -26.67 -3.93
N GLU A 213 13.25 -27.41 -2.89
CA GLU A 213 13.95 -27.41 -1.59
C GLU A 213 15.28 -28.17 -1.67
N GLY A 214 16.23 -27.87 -0.78
CA GLY A 214 17.44 -28.68 -0.58
C GLY A 214 18.53 -28.55 -1.65
N LEU A 215 18.35 -27.71 -2.67
CA LEU A 215 19.34 -27.50 -3.72
C LEU A 215 20.39 -26.44 -3.32
N PRO A 216 21.65 -26.56 -3.82
CA PRO A 216 22.68 -25.51 -3.68
C PRO A 216 22.21 -24.12 -4.14
N ILE A 217 21.20 -24.08 -5.03
CA ILE A 217 20.54 -22.88 -5.58
C ILE A 217 20.03 -21.91 -4.51
N LEU A 218 19.67 -22.40 -3.31
CA LEU A 218 19.15 -21.52 -2.27
C LEU A 218 20.23 -20.51 -1.82
N SER A 219 21.49 -20.95 -1.76
CA SER A 219 22.62 -20.07 -1.43
C SER A 219 22.94 -19.02 -2.50
N THR A 220 22.46 -19.21 -3.73
CA THR A 220 22.62 -18.22 -4.81
C THR A 220 21.56 -17.14 -4.77
N LEU A 221 20.41 -17.39 -4.12
CA LEU A 221 19.28 -16.44 -4.08
C LEU A 221 19.65 -15.11 -3.42
N GLU A 222 20.48 -15.15 -2.38
CA GLU A 222 20.92 -13.95 -1.64
C GLU A 222 22.02 -13.16 -2.36
N LYS A 223 22.74 -13.80 -3.28
CA LYS A 223 23.96 -13.27 -3.89
C LYS A 223 23.74 -12.67 -5.28
N ASN A 224 22.55 -12.85 -5.84
CA ASN A 224 22.24 -12.49 -7.21
C ASN A 224 20.91 -11.74 -7.29
N GLU A 225 20.85 -10.77 -8.20
CA GLU A 225 19.61 -10.14 -8.64
C GLU A 225 18.97 -10.97 -9.74
N PHE A 226 17.67 -11.29 -9.62
CA PHE A 226 16.93 -12.11 -10.58
C PHE A 226 15.88 -11.33 -11.37
N VAL A 227 15.46 -10.15 -10.91
CA VAL A 227 14.49 -9.31 -11.61
C VAL A 227 15.00 -8.98 -13.01
N GLY A 228 14.12 -9.15 -14.00
CA GLY A 228 14.41 -8.94 -15.42
C GLY A 228 15.17 -10.09 -16.08
N ARG A 229 15.63 -11.10 -15.33
CA ARG A 229 16.23 -12.32 -15.91
C ARG A 229 15.17 -13.34 -16.26
N THR A 230 15.50 -14.22 -17.20
CA THR A 230 14.60 -15.25 -17.72
C THR A 230 15.12 -16.64 -17.38
N PHE A 231 14.23 -17.48 -16.86
CA PHE A 231 14.52 -18.86 -16.43
C PHE A 231 13.44 -19.81 -16.95
N LYS A 232 13.73 -21.11 -16.96
CA LYS A 232 12.70 -22.10 -17.28
C LYS A 232 11.74 -22.28 -16.11
N VAL A 233 10.45 -22.37 -16.41
CA VAL A 233 9.41 -22.75 -15.47
C VAL A 233 8.69 -23.98 -16.00
N GLU A 234 8.44 -24.93 -15.11
CA GLU A 234 7.69 -26.15 -15.41
C GLU A 234 6.68 -26.44 -14.28
N TYR A 235 5.50 -26.92 -14.62
CA TYR A 235 4.53 -27.38 -13.64
C TYR A 235 4.91 -28.77 -13.14
N ASP A 236 5.13 -28.91 -11.85
CA ASP A 236 5.38 -30.19 -11.18
C ASP A 236 4.04 -30.76 -10.65
N PRO A 237 3.55 -31.88 -11.22
CA PRO A 237 2.26 -32.46 -10.83
C PRO A 237 2.29 -33.16 -9.46
N GLU A 238 3.46 -33.55 -8.95
CA GLU A 238 3.57 -34.16 -7.62
C GLU A 238 3.52 -33.10 -6.53
N LEU A 239 4.14 -31.94 -6.79
CA LEU A 239 4.14 -30.81 -5.87
C LEU A 239 2.91 -29.89 -6.04
N ASP A 240 2.18 -30.04 -7.16
CA ASP A 240 1.07 -29.15 -7.55
C ASP A 240 1.52 -27.69 -7.67
N ARG A 241 2.74 -27.43 -8.14
CA ARG A 241 3.33 -26.08 -8.18
C ARG A 241 4.19 -25.89 -9.43
N ASN A 242 4.26 -24.65 -9.91
CA ASN A 242 5.25 -24.26 -10.90
C ASN A 242 6.63 -24.14 -10.27
N ILE A 243 7.61 -24.82 -10.85
CA ILE A 243 8.99 -24.86 -10.40
C ILE A 243 9.85 -24.01 -11.34
N LEU A 244 10.61 -23.10 -10.76
CA LEU A 244 11.57 -22.27 -11.47
C LEU A 244 12.94 -22.94 -11.42
N ASP A 245 13.52 -23.21 -12.59
CA ASP A 245 14.87 -23.72 -12.73
C ASP A 245 15.86 -22.55 -12.87
N ILE A 246 16.56 -22.26 -11.78
CA ILE A 246 17.47 -21.12 -11.64
C ILE A 246 18.94 -21.54 -11.88
N VAL A 247 19.18 -22.81 -12.24
CA VAL A 247 20.53 -23.36 -12.47
C VAL A 247 21.15 -22.83 -13.76
#